data_AF-A0A921KKK0-F1
#
_entry.id   AF-A0A921KKK0-F1
#
_cell.length_a   1.000
_cell.length_b   1.000
_cell.length_c   1.000
_cell.angle_alpha   90.00
_cell.angle_beta   90.00
_cell.angle_gamma   90.00
#
_symmetry.space_group_name_H-M   'P 1'
#
loop_
_entity.id
_entity.type
_entity.pdbx_description
1 polymer ?
#
loop_
_entity_poly.entity_id
_entity_poly.type
_entity_poly.pdbx_seq_one_letter_code
_entity_poly.pdbx_strand_id
1 'polypeptide(L)' 'MGFKIKYTYPDGETEIEDEVYDTEQQAVWAAEDGVNGFATGAEILDDMGEDFMEGSLEYEIIEE' A
#
# COMPACT_ATOMS: atom_id res chain seq x y z
N MET A 1 2.58 10.99 -19.16
CA MET A 1 1.53 10.77 -18.18
C MET A 1 1.83 9.44 -17.57
N GLY A 2 2.29 9.48 -16.32
CA GLY A 2 2.54 8.29 -15.51
C GLY A 2 1.55 8.24 -14.35
N PHE A 3 1.50 7.11 -13.65
CA PHE A 3 0.67 6.93 -12.47
C PHE A 3 1.55 6.50 -11.30
N LYS A 4 1.36 7.12 -10.15
CA LYS A 4 2.02 6.78 -8.88
C LYS A 4 1.00 6.29 -7.86
N ILE A 5 1.46 5.51 -6.91
CA ILE A 5 0.65 5.01 -5.80
C ILE A 5 1.01 5.80 -4.54
N LYS A 6 -0.01 6.27 -3.83
CA LYS A 6 0.13 6.84 -2.49
C LYS A 6 -0.56 5.91 -1.50
N TYR A 7 0.20 5.34 -0.59
CA TYR A 7 -0.31 4.57 0.52
C TYR A 7 -0.61 5.46 1.71
N THR A 8 -1.66 5.11 2.45
CA THR A 8 -2.01 5.71 3.74
C THR A 8 -2.08 4.60 4.78
N TYR A 9 -1.19 4.69 5.77
CA TYR A 9 -1.09 3.74 6.87
C TYR A 9 -2.15 4.01 7.94
N PRO A 10 -2.46 3.02 8.81
CA PRO A 10 -3.47 3.16 9.86
C PRO A 10 -3.23 4.32 10.84
N ASP A 11 -1.97 4.69 11.07
CA ASP A 11 -1.59 5.83 11.91
C ASP A 11 -1.76 7.19 11.22
N GLY A 12 -2.14 7.19 9.94
CA GLY A 12 -2.33 8.37 9.12
C GLY A 12 -1.06 8.84 8.42
N GLU A 13 0.07 8.14 8.57
CA GLU A 13 1.25 8.41 7.74
C GLU A 13 0.96 8.04 6.29
N THR A 14 1.54 8.80 5.36
CA THR A 14 1.38 8.56 3.93
C THR A 14 2.72 8.42 3.25
N GLU A 15 2.85 7.44 2.38
CA GLU A 15 4.04 7.21 1.57
C GLU A 15 3.64 7.22 0.09
N ILE A 16 4.44 7.88 -0.76
CA ILE A 16 4.26 7.86 -2.21
C ILE A 16 5.34 6.96 -2.78
N GLU A 17 4.95 5.93 -3.52
CA GLU A 17 5.90 5.07 -4.21
C GLU A 17 6.69 5.86 -5.27
N ASP A 18 7.99 5.57 -5.33
CA ASP A 18 8.87 6.09 -6.37
C ASP A 18 8.61 5.44 -7.74
N GLU A 19 8.00 4.25 -7.79
CA GLU A 19 7.67 3.57 -9.04
C GLU A 19 6.57 4.30 -9.80
N VAL A 20 6.79 4.46 -11.12
CA VAL A 20 5.87 5.11 -12.04
C VAL A 20 5.34 4.10 -13.04
N TYR A 21 4.03 3.94 -13.07
CA TYR A 21 3.34 3.03 -13.97
C TYR A 21 2.88 3.76 -15.23
N ASP A 22 2.92 3.06 -16.37
CA ASP A 22 2.48 3.61 -17.65
C ASP A 22 0.95 3.76 -17.74
N THR A 23 0.20 2.97 -16.96
CA THR A 23 -1.27 2.95 -16.97
C THR A 23 -1.86 2.91 -15.57
N GLU A 24 -3.02 3.54 -15.39
CA GLU A 24 -3.77 3.53 -14.12
C GLU A 24 -4.06 2.10 -13.67
N GLN A 25 -4.42 1.20 -14.60
CA GLN A 25 -4.70 -0.20 -14.30
C GLN A 25 -3.50 -0.93 -13.69
N GLN A 26 -2.28 -0.68 -14.19
CA GLN A 26 -1.07 -1.26 -13.61
C GLN A 26 -0.83 -0.75 -12.19
N ALA A 27 -0.99 0.56 -11.97
CA ALA A 27 -0.86 1.15 -10.64
C ALA A 27 -1.90 0.60 -9.66
N VAL A 28 -3.15 0.39 -10.10
CA VAL A 28 -4.21 -0.22 -9.28
C VAL A 28 -3.84 -1.66 -8.90
N TRP A 29 -3.40 -2.50 -9.85
CA TRP A 29 -3.03 -3.88 -9.55
C TRP A 29 -1.86 -3.98 -8.56
N ALA A 30 -0.84 -3.13 -8.73
CA ALA A 30 0.26 -3.07 -7.77
C ALA A 30 -0.20 -2.55 -6.40
N ALA A 31 -1.09 -1.55 -6.37
CA ALA A 31 -1.64 -1.02 -5.12
C ALA A 31 -2.43 -2.09 -4.34
N GLU A 32 -3.31 -2.84 -5.03
CA GLU A 32 -4.08 -3.93 -4.43
C GLU A 32 -3.18 -5.06 -3.89
N ASP A 33 -2.10 -5.40 -4.61
CA ASP A 33 -1.11 -6.37 -4.14
C ASP A 33 -0.40 -5.88 -2.87
N GLY A 34 0.01 -4.61 -2.83
CA GLY A 34 0.62 -4.00 -1.64
C GLY A 34 -0.30 -3.98 -0.42
N VAL A 35 -1.58 -3.64 -0.59
CA VAL A 35 -2.58 -3.68 0.49
C VAL A 35 -2.79 -5.11 1.00
N ASN A 36 -2.88 -6.08 0.10
CA ASN A 36 -3.02 -7.49 0.48
C ASN A 36 -1.78 -8.01 1.21
N GLY A 37 -0.59 -7.63 0.73
CA GLY A 37 0.69 -7.94 1.35
C GLY A 37 0.81 -7.36 2.76
N PHE A 38 0.35 -6.11 2.96
CA PHE A 38 0.29 -5.49 4.28
C PHE A 38 -0.65 -6.25 5.22
N ALA A 39 -1.87 -6.57 4.78
CA ALA A 39 -2.84 -7.31 5.59
C ALA A 39 -2.35 -8.72 5.94
N THR A 40 -1.79 -9.45 4.98
CA THR A 40 -1.23 -10.80 5.22
C THR A 40 0.01 -10.72 6.13
N GLY A 41 0.86 -9.73 5.92
CA GLY A 41 2.04 -9.50 6.77
C GLY A 41 1.66 -9.15 8.21
N ALA A 42 0.58 -8.39 8.39
CA ALA A 42 0.00 -8.07 9.69
C ALA A 42 -0.34 -9.33 10.48
N GLU A 43 -1.08 -10.26 9.87
CA GLU A 43 -1.48 -11.52 10.50
C GLU A 43 -0.27 -12.36 10.89
N ILE A 44 0.76 -12.41 10.04
CA ILE A 44 1.99 -13.18 10.32
C ILE A 44 2.76 -12.56 11.51
N LEU A 45 2.88 -11.24 11.55
CA LEU A 45 3.61 -10.54 12.62
C LEU A 45 2.88 -10.63 13.96
N ASP A 46 1.54 -10.56 13.95
CA ASP A 46 0.70 -10.79 15.13
C ASP A 46 0.90 -12.21 15.69
N ASP A 47 0.89 -13.24 14.83
CA ASP A 47 1.16 -14.63 15.22
C ASP A 47 2.59 -14.83 15.80
N MET A 48 3.54 -14.00 15.39
CA MET A 48 4.93 -14.01 15.89
C MET A 48 5.12 -13.19 17.18
N GLY A 49 4.09 -12.44 17.61
CA GLY A 49 4.16 -11.55 18.78
C GLY A 49 5.01 -10.30 18.55
N GLU A 50 5.20 -9.89 17.29
CA GLU A 50 5.84 -8.64 16.92
C GLU A 50 4.79 -7.52 16.88
N ASP A 51 5.17 -6.32 17.35
CA ASP A 51 4.27 -5.16 17.30
C ASP A 51 4.02 -4.76 15.85
N PHE A 52 2.79 -5.00 15.38
CA PHE A 52 2.30 -4.53 14.10
C PHE A 52 1.28 -3.39 14.28
N MET A 53 1.18 -2.53 13.27
CA MET A 53 0.24 -1.42 13.29
C MET A 53 -1.19 -1.91 12.99
N GLU A 54 -2.05 -1.96 14.02
CA GLU A 54 -3.43 -2.41 13.89
C GLU A 54 -4.25 -1.51 12.93
N GLY A 55 -4.73 -2.06 11.81
CA GLY A 55 -5.61 -1.37 10.87
C GLY A 55 -5.45 -1.83 9.41
N SER A 56 -6.03 -1.06 8.47
CA SER A 56 -5.97 -1.32 7.04
C SER A 56 -5.11 -0.29 6.32
N LEU A 57 -4.30 -0.75 5.36
CA LEU A 57 -3.59 0.12 4.41
C LEU A 57 -4.57 0.60 3.33
N GLU A 58 -4.66 1.90 3.10
CA GLU A 58 -5.43 2.50 2.01
C GLU A 58 -4.51 2.97 0.88
N TYR A 59 -5.03 3.09 -0.34
CA TYR A 59 -4.25 3.59 -1.48
C TYR A 59 -5.02 4.62 -2.32
N GLU A 60 -4.26 5.52 -2.94
CA GLU A 60 -4.73 6.52 -3.91
C GLU A 60 -3.81 6.50 -5.14
N ILE A 61 -4.38 6.56 -6.35
CA ILE A 61 -3.61 6.66 -7.60
C ILE A 61 -3.51 8.12 -8.02
N ILE A 62 -2.28 8.58 -8.27
CA ILE A 62 -1.97 9.97 -8.62
C ILE A 62 -1.41 10.01 -10.05
N GLU A 63 -1.96 10.87 -10.90
CA GLU A 63 -1.45 11.13 -12.26
C GLU A 63 -0.27 12.12 -12.21
N GLU A 64 0.81 11.82 -12.96
CA GLU A 64 2.02 12.65 -13.15
C GLU A 64 2.12 13.22 -14.58
#